data_AF-F2CB10-F1
#
_entry.id   AF-F2CB10-F1
#
_cell.length_a   1.000
_cell.length_b   1.000
_cell.length_c   1.000
_cell.angle_alpha   90.00
_cell.angle_beta   90.00
_cell.angle_gamma   90.00
#
_symmetry.space_group_name_H-M   'P 1'
#
loop_
_entity.id
_entity.type
_entity.pdbx_description
1 polymer ?
#
loop_
_entity_poly.entity_id
_entity_poly.type
_entity_poly.pdbx_seq_one_letter_code
_entity_poly.pdbx_strand_id
1 'polypeptide(L)'
;MARIRKRGKTWSFEIERKGSNRKSYHGSGFRTKKEASEKAKEIELQLANGQISVYDTPLTVVELYNSWLEVEIMPQNIDIETKKRYLRRRDIIEQYFGDTLVSDMVRSKYQKFLNFYGEHYELNELGRMNANIVKAVEFAKADKIPIDDSFLKNIKLNSKRERKHPDRKFLHSQADYERVVEYLLLFMDYRKSVVPHVLYFQFAIGLRPGETLALKWADVDFENQEVYTHSRWSSHKHVIVPPKNDYHYRRINYRNPSVRKVPVNSQAIKVLKDLKELQEKILKTLNIKNEQDFVFFQYGSKWPVPDESTLNKALKKILKKLEIDPIITSYGARHTYGSIKVREGVPLEVLAKWFGHKDTTMLRETYIHLLQETKDEWAEIEKGKSFGQSFGQSKSGQEKSLLE
;
A
#
# COMPACT_ATOMS: atom_id res chain seq x y z
N MET A 1 -22.22 48.99 -9.73
CA MET A 1 -23.35 49.59 -10.46
C MET A 1 -23.22 49.25 -11.92
N ALA A 2 -24.17 48.47 -12.41
CA ALA A 2 -24.25 48.02 -13.79
C ALA A 2 -24.43 49.19 -14.78
N ARG A 3 -23.66 49.16 -15.88
CA ARG A 3 -23.83 50.00 -17.05
C ARG A 3 -24.68 49.25 -18.07
N ILE A 4 -25.80 49.83 -18.50
CA ILE A 4 -26.69 49.21 -19.48
C ILE A 4 -26.61 49.99 -20.79
N ARG A 5 -26.40 49.27 -21.90
CA ARG A 5 -26.21 49.86 -23.24
C ARG A 5 -27.10 49.17 -24.26
N LYS A 6 -27.59 49.93 -25.23
CA LYS A 6 -28.32 49.41 -26.40
C LYS A 6 -27.30 49.05 -27.50
N ARG A 7 -27.40 47.86 -28.08
CA ARG A 7 -26.58 47.39 -29.21
C ARG A 7 -27.49 46.94 -30.34
N GLY A 8 -27.68 47.82 -31.34
CA GLY A 8 -28.60 47.56 -32.45
C GLY A 8 -30.05 47.37 -31.95
N LYS A 9 -30.63 46.20 -32.24
CA LYS A 9 -31.99 45.82 -31.82
C LYS A 9 -32.08 45.22 -30.41
N THR A 10 -30.95 45.03 -29.72
CA THR A 10 -30.90 44.38 -28.41
C THR A 10 -30.24 45.26 -27.35
N TRP A 11 -30.31 44.81 -26.09
CA TRP A 11 -29.69 45.45 -24.93
C TRP A 11 -28.61 44.57 -24.33
N SER A 12 -27.66 45.21 -23.64
CA SER A 12 -26.56 44.57 -22.92
C SER A 12 -26.29 45.27 -21.60
N PHE A 13 -25.73 44.58 -20.62
CA PHE A 13 -25.23 45.15 -19.37
C PHE A 13 -23.75 44.82 -19.16
N GLU A 14 -23.08 45.65 -18.35
CA GLU A 14 -21.70 45.49 -17.90
C GLU A 14 -21.60 45.91 -16.42
N ILE A 15 -21.06 45.06 -15.55
CA ILE A 15 -20.88 45.33 -14.11
C ILE A 15 -19.38 45.31 -13.84
N GLU A 16 -18.80 46.46 -13.50
CA GLU A 16 -17.37 46.61 -13.23
C GLU A 16 -17.14 46.74 -11.71
N ARG A 17 -16.36 45.83 -11.12
CA ARG A 17 -16.00 45.90 -9.69
C ARG A 17 -14.65 46.58 -9.51
N LYS A 18 -14.61 47.65 -8.72
CA LYS A 18 -13.36 48.34 -8.34
C LYS A 18 -12.70 47.62 -7.15
N GLY A 19 -11.44 47.22 -7.29
CA GLY A 19 -10.64 46.48 -6.31
C GLY A 19 -9.33 45.95 -6.93
N SER A 20 -8.48 45.29 -6.13
CA SER A 20 -7.16 44.76 -6.55
C SER A 20 -7.21 43.70 -7.66
N ASN A 21 -8.35 43.02 -7.84
CA ASN A 21 -8.65 42.20 -9.02
C ASN A 21 -9.85 42.80 -9.77
N ARG A 22 -9.58 43.66 -10.77
CA ARG A 22 -10.62 44.19 -11.66
C ARG A 22 -11.26 43.04 -12.43
N LYS A 23 -12.55 42.79 -12.21
CA LYS A 23 -13.38 41.86 -13.02
C LYS A 23 -14.65 42.57 -13.48
N SER A 24 -15.04 42.27 -14.70
CA SER A 24 -16.24 42.80 -15.36
C SER A 24 -17.19 41.67 -15.77
N TYR A 25 -18.45 41.74 -15.32
CA TYR A 25 -19.51 40.82 -15.74
C TYR A 25 -20.30 41.45 -16.88
N HIS A 26 -20.66 40.69 -17.91
CA HIS A 26 -21.42 41.21 -19.04
C HIS A 26 -22.50 40.23 -19.49
N GLY A 27 -23.57 40.77 -20.08
CA GLY A 27 -24.61 39.99 -20.73
C GLY A 27 -25.21 40.79 -21.88
N SER A 28 -25.63 40.11 -22.95
CA SER A 28 -26.18 40.74 -24.16
C SER A 28 -27.28 39.91 -24.81
N GLY A 29 -28.06 40.52 -25.70
CA GLY A 29 -29.13 39.84 -26.45
C GLY A 29 -30.53 40.05 -25.88
N PHE A 30 -30.68 40.92 -24.88
CA PHE A 30 -31.97 41.21 -24.26
C PHE A 30 -32.85 42.04 -25.21
N ARG A 31 -34.14 41.71 -25.28
CA ARG A 31 -35.10 42.41 -26.15
C ARG A 31 -35.44 43.79 -25.59
N THR A 32 -35.43 43.92 -24.26
CA THR A 32 -35.76 45.18 -23.58
C THR A 32 -34.67 45.63 -22.61
N LYS A 33 -34.65 46.94 -22.32
CA LYS A 33 -33.80 47.52 -21.26
C LYS A 33 -34.12 46.92 -19.89
N LYS A 34 -35.39 46.58 -19.66
CA LYS A 34 -35.90 46.04 -18.40
C LYS A 34 -35.31 44.65 -18.14
N GLU A 35 -35.36 43.75 -19.12
CA GLU A 35 -34.74 42.42 -19.03
C GLU A 35 -33.24 42.50 -18.72
N ALA A 36 -32.51 43.38 -19.42
CA ALA A 36 -31.08 43.59 -19.17
C ALA A 36 -30.82 44.15 -17.75
N SER A 37 -31.72 44.99 -17.22
CA SER A 37 -31.61 45.56 -15.88
C SER A 37 -31.91 44.55 -14.78
N GLU A 38 -32.92 43.70 -14.97
CA GLU A 38 -33.31 42.65 -14.03
C GLU A 38 -32.20 41.60 -13.90
N LYS A 39 -31.63 41.16 -15.04
CA LYS A 39 -30.50 40.22 -15.02
C LYS A 39 -29.25 40.84 -14.37
N ALA A 40 -28.99 42.13 -14.62
CA ALA A 40 -27.88 42.82 -13.96
C ALA A 40 -28.06 42.91 -12.44
N LYS A 41 -29.28 43.20 -11.95
CA LYS A 41 -29.60 43.23 -10.52
C LYS A 41 -29.49 41.87 -9.86
N GLU A 42 -29.91 40.80 -10.54
CA GLU A 42 -29.75 39.43 -10.08
C GLU A 42 -28.27 39.10 -9.81
N ILE A 43 -27.39 39.45 -10.76
CA ILE A 43 -25.94 39.25 -10.63
C ILE A 43 -25.35 40.15 -9.55
N GLU A 44 -25.75 41.42 -9.46
CA GLU A 44 -25.30 42.31 -8.37
C GLU A 44 -25.71 41.78 -6.98
N LEU A 45 -26.91 41.18 -6.86
CA LEU A 45 -27.40 40.56 -5.62
C LEU A 45 -26.63 39.27 -5.28
N GLN A 46 -26.36 38.43 -6.28
CA GLN A 46 -25.55 37.22 -6.13
C GLN A 46 -24.11 37.56 -5.72
N LEU A 47 -23.55 38.65 -6.25
CA LEU A 47 -22.24 39.18 -5.85
C LEU A 47 -22.25 39.75 -4.43
N ALA A 48 -23.32 40.46 -4.04
CA ALA A 48 -23.47 41.03 -2.70
C ALA A 48 -23.65 39.97 -1.62
N ASN A 49 -24.38 38.89 -1.93
CA ASN A 49 -24.66 37.78 -1.02
C ASN A 49 -23.53 36.71 -1.02
N GLY A 50 -22.44 36.93 -1.78
CA GLY A 50 -21.32 35.99 -1.87
C GLY A 50 -21.65 34.65 -2.55
N GLN A 51 -22.77 34.58 -3.28
CA GLN A 51 -23.14 33.41 -4.10
C GLN A 51 -22.28 33.31 -5.37
N ILE A 52 -21.78 34.44 -5.87
CA ILE A 52 -20.75 34.49 -6.93
C ILE A 52 -19.42 34.87 -6.28
N SER A 53 -18.49 33.91 -6.26
CA SER A 53 -17.10 34.10 -5.86
C SER A 53 -16.24 34.51 -7.06
N VAL A 54 -15.01 34.98 -6.81
CA VAL A 54 -14.02 35.45 -7.80
C VAL A 54 -13.55 34.33 -8.76
N TYR A 55 -14.15 33.14 -8.72
CA TYR A 55 -13.73 31.93 -9.44
C TYR A 55 -14.73 31.44 -10.50
N ASP A 56 -15.40 32.36 -11.21
CA ASP A 56 -16.24 32.06 -12.39
C ASP A 56 -15.47 31.52 -13.61
N THR A 57 -14.24 31.01 -13.42
CA THR A 57 -13.60 30.22 -14.46
C THR A 57 -14.27 28.84 -14.44
N PRO A 58 -14.86 28.37 -15.55
CA PRO A 58 -15.37 27.02 -15.64
C PRO A 58 -14.29 26.03 -15.22
N LEU A 59 -14.51 25.33 -14.10
CA LEU A 59 -13.55 24.37 -13.57
C LEU A 59 -13.78 23.02 -14.23
N THR A 60 -12.75 22.46 -14.85
CA THR A 60 -12.81 21.08 -15.37
C THR A 60 -12.67 20.06 -14.23
N VAL A 61 -13.12 18.82 -14.47
CA VAL A 61 -12.93 17.73 -13.50
C VAL A 61 -11.44 17.46 -13.24
N VAL A 62 -10.60 17.67 -14.25
CA VAL A 62 -9.14 17.51 -14.15
C VAL A 62 -8.54 18.58 -13.26
N GLU A 63 -8.90 19.85 -13.48
CA GLU A 63 -8.44 20.98 -12.66
C GLU A 63 -8.93 20.87 -11.22
N LEU A 64 -10.17 20.41 -11.01
CA LEU A 64 -10.70 20.11 -9.68
C LEU A 64 -9.84 19.09 -8.94
N TYR A 65 -9.48 17.99 -9.60
CA TYR A 65 -8.62 16.98 -8.99
C TYR A 65 -7.21 17.53 -8.72
N ASN A 66 -6.66 18.29 -9.67
CA ASN A 66 -5.31 18.85 -9.59
C ASN A 66 -5.17 19.89 -8.49
N SER A 67 -6.18 20.74 -8.25
CA SER A 67 -6.12 21.77 -7.21
C SER A 67 -5.91 21.14 -5.83
N TRP A 68 -6.69 20.09 -5.52
CA TRP A 68 -6.52 19.31 -4.30
C TRP A 68 -5.19 18.55 -4.28
N LEU A 69 -4.81 17.92 -5.40
CA LEU A 69 -3.61 17.11 -5.49
C LEU A 69 -2.33 17.90 -5.20
N GLU A 70 -2.18 19.06 -5.85
CA GLU A 70 -0.97 19.89 -5.75
C GLU A 70 -0.88 20.63 -4.42
N VAL A 71 -2.02 21.02 -3.84
CA VAL A 71 -2.03 21.77 -2.58
C VAL A 71 -1.94 20.84 -1.37
N GLU A 72 -2.73 19.76 -1.33
CA GLU A 72 -2.79 18.91 -0.14
C GLU A 72 -1.85 17.72 -0.21
N ILE A 73 -1.64 17.09 -1.36
CA ILE A 73 -0.99 15.76 -1.43
C ILE A 73 0.48 15.84 -1.83
N MET A 74 0.82 16.60 -2.86
CA MET A 74 2.20 16.70 -3.36
C MET A 74 3.19 17.29 -2.34
N PRO A 75 2.82 18.26 -1.48
CA PRO A 75 3.73 18.78 -0.46
C PRO A 75 3.95 17.81 0.71
N GLN A 76 3.08 16.81 0.89
CA GLN A 76 3.23 15.87 1.99
C GLN A 76 4.49 15.02 1.86
N ASN A 77 5.09 14.71 3.01
CA ASN A 77 6.19 13.76 3.13
C ASN A 77 5.69 12.31 3.09
N ILE A 78 5.02 11.94 1.99
CA ILE A 78 4.55 10.58 1.70
C ILE A 78 5.47 9.88 0.71
N ASP A 79 5.35 8.54 0.63
CA ASP A 79 6.18 7.73 -0.25
C ASP A 79 6.02 8.14 -1.73
N ILE A 80 7.13 8.10 -2.49
CA ILE A 80 7.14 8.50 -3.91
C ILE A 80 6.19 7.62 -4.73
N GLU A 81 6.10 6.33 -4.41
CA GLU A 81 5.19 5.41 -5.10
C GLU A 81 3.73 5.77 -4.83
N THR A 82 3.44 6.27 -3.62
CA THR A 82 2.12 6.81 -3.29
C THR A 82 1.82 8.06 -4.13
N LYS A 83 2.76 9.00 -4.26
CA LYS A 83 2.60 10.19 -5.14
C LYS A 83 2.37 9.79 -6.60
N LYS A 84 3.16 8.84 -7.13
CA LYS A 84 2.99 8.30 -8.48
C LYS A 84 1.61 7.68 -8.71
N ARG A 85 1.02 7.02 -7.71
CA ARG A 85 -0.35 6.49 -7.80
C ARG A 85 -1.39 7.60 -7.94
N TYR A 86 -1.22 8.72 -7.23
CA TYR A 86 -2.13 9.86 -7.38
C TYR A 86 -2.01 10.51 -8.77
N LEU A 87 -0.79 10.70 -9.26
CA LEU A 87 -0.54 11.22 -10.61
C LEU A 87 -1.12 10.30 -11.69
N ARG A 88 -0.95 8.98 -11.57
CA ARG A 88 -1.57 8.03 -12.49
C ARG A 88 -3.10 8.13 -12.51
N ARG A 89 -3.73 8.39 -11.36
CA ARG A 89 -5.18 8.59 -11.31
C ARG A 89 -5.59 9.90 -11.98
N ARG A 90 -4.83 10.98 -11.80
CA ARG A 90 -5.01 12.22 -12.56
C ARG A 90 -4.95 11.95 -14.06
N ASP A 91 -3.93 11.24 -14.54
CA ASP A 91 -3.77 10.99 -15.98
C ASP A 91 -4.97 10.24 -16.56
N ILE A 92 -5.57 9.32 -15.78
CA ILE A 92 -6.78 8.58 -16.18
C ILE A 92 -8.02 9.47 -16.16
N ILE A 93 -8.13 10.38 -15.18
CA ILE A 93 -9.20 11.38 -15.11
C ILE A 93 -9.10 12.30 -16.35
N GLU A 94 -7.90 12.77 -16.68
CA GLU A 94 -7.62 13.59 -17.84
C GLU A 94 -7.96 12.87 -19.15
N GLN A 95 -7.52 11.62 -19.30
CA GLN A 95 -7.83 10.81 -20.47
C GLN A 95 -9.34 10.63 -20.68
N TYR A 96 -10.12 10.48 -19.61
CA TYR A 96 -11.56 10.21 -19.72
C TYR A 96 -12.41 11.48 -19.82
N PHE A 97 -12.12 12.48 -19.00
CA PHE A 97 -12.93 13.68 -18.87
C PHE A 97 -12.43 14.83 -19.73
N GLY A 98 -11.13 14.93 -20.01
CA GLY A 98 -10.53 16.05 -20.73
C GLY A 98 -11.03 17.40 -20.19
N ASP A 99 -11.54 18.23 -21.10
CA ASP A 99 -12.09 19.56 -20.79
C ASP A 99 -13.52 19.53 -20.23
N THR A 100 -14.01 18.37 -19.78
CA THR A 100 -15.34 18.29 -19.13
C THR A 100 -15.39 19.20 -17.92
N LEU A 101 -16.35 20.13 -17.93
CA LEU A 101 -16.64 20.99 -16.80
C LEU A 101 -17.31 20.22 -15.65
N VAL A 102 -16.98 20.60 -14.42
CA VAL A 102 -17.63 20.08 -13.21
C VAL A 102 -19.12 20.42 -13.19
N SER A 103 -19.51 21.57 -13.75
CA SER A 103 -20.92 21.96 -13.90
C SER A 103 -21.74 21.02 -14.80
N ASP A 104 -21.07 20.32 -15.72
CA ASP A 104 -21.71 19.38 -16.64
C ASP A 104 -21.76 17.95 -16.05
N MET A 105 -21.29 17.79 -14.81
CA MET A 105 -21.26 16.50 -14.15
C MET A 105 -22.64 16.14 -13.60
N VAL A 106 -23.12 15.00 -14.06
CA VAL A 106 -24.29 14.34 -13.52
C VAL A 106 -23.92 12.93 -13.07
N ARG A 107 -24.71 12.37 -12.16
CA ARG A 107 -24.46 11.03 -11.58
C ARG A 107 -24.23 9.96 -12.63
N SER A 108 -24.98 9.97 -13.73
CA SER A 108 -24.82 8.98 -14.80
C SER A 108 -23.48 9.10 -15.53
N LYS A 109 -22.95 10.32 -15.72
CA LYS A 109 -21.64 10.57 -16.35
C LYS A 109 -20.51 10.07 -15.44
N TYR A 110 -20.59 10.36 -14.15
CA TYR A 110 -19.59 9.86 -13.19
C TYR A 110 -19.65 8.33 -13.00
N GLN A 111 -20.86 7.76 -12.96
CA GLN A 111 -21.02 6.30 -12.90
C GLN A 111 -20.46 5.59 -14.15
N LYS A 112 -20.59 6.20 -15.34
CA LYS A 112 -19.96 5.68 -16.57
C LYS A 112 -18.43 5.70 -16.47
N PHE A 113 -17.84 6.75 -15.92
CA PHE A 113 -16.40 6.79 -15.65
C PHE A 113 -15.94 5.65 -14.73
N LEU A 114 -16.66 5.42 -13.61
CA LEU A 114 -16.29 4.33 -12.70
C LEU A 114 -16.49 2.95 -13.30
N ASN A 115 -17.49 2.76 -14.17
CA ASN A 115 -17.66 1.52 -14.92
C ASN A 115 -16.49 1.30 -15.90
N PHE A 116 -16.09 2.33 -16.65
CA PHE A 116 -14.91 2.32 -17.52
C PHE A 116 -13.63 1.98 -16.73
N TYR A 117 -13.43 2.64 -15.58
CA TYR A 117 -12.31 2.36 -14.70
C TYR A 117 -12.34 0.91 -14.16
N GLY A 118 -13.54 0.42 -13.85
CA GLY A 118 -13.84 -0.97 -13.46
C GLY A 118 -13.51 -2.04 -14.47
N GLU A 119 -13.35 -1.70 -15.76
CA GLU A 119 -12.95 -2.67 -16.77
C GLU A 119 -11.48 -3.08 -16.62
N HIS A 120 -10.66 -2.19 -16.05
CA HIS A 120 -9.21 -2.36 -15.98
C HIS A 120 -8.64 -2.48 -14.56
N TYR A 121 -9.42 -2.13 -13.54
CA TYR A 121 -8.95 -2.05 -12.15
C TYR A 121 -9.85 -2.81 -11.19
N GLU A 122 -9.25 -3.33 -10.11
CA GLU A 122 -9.97 -4.04 -9.04
C GLU A 122 -10.82 -3.08 -8.20
N LEU A 123 -11.85 -3.62 -7.54
CA LEU A 123 -12.81 -2.88 -6.73
C LEU A 123 -12.18 -1.93 -5.70
N ASN A 124 -11.10 -2.35 -5.04
CA ASN A 124 -10.40 -1.52 -4.06
C ASN A 124 -9.77 -0.27 -4.69
N GLU A 125 -9.29 -0.38 -5.92
CA GLU A 125 -8.69 0.74 -6.63
C GLU A 125 -9.77 1.71 -7.13
N LEU A 126 -10.95 1.20 -7.53
CA LEU A 126 -12.14 2.01 -7.81
C LEU A 126 -12.56 2.82 -6.58
N GLY A 127 -12.61 2.17 -5.41
CA GLY A 127 -12.91 2.84 -4.15
C GLY A 127 -11.94 3.98 -3.84
N ARG A 128 -10.64 3.78 -4.11
CA ARG A 128 -9.62 4.83 -3.96
C ARG A 128 -9.80 5.97 -4.95
N MET A 129 -10.06 5.66 -6.23
CA MET A 129 -10.35 6.68 -7.23
C MET A 129 -11.54 7.55 -6.80
N ASN A 130 -12.64 6.91 -6.40
CA ASN A 130 -13.82 7.61 -5.90
C ASN A 130 -13.52 8.47 -4.68
N ALA A 131 -12.80 7.93 -3.69
CA ALA A 131 -12.42 8.68 -2.48
C ALA A 131 -11.57 9.92 -2.80
N ASN A 132 -10.68 9.85 -3.79
CA ASN A 132 -9.86 11.00 -4.18
C ASN A 132 -10.69 12.10 -4.86
N ILE A 133 -11.65 11.74 -5.72
CA ILE A 133 -12.58 12.71 -6.32
C ILE A 133 -13.46 13.35 -5.24
N VAL A 134 -13.97 12.56 -4.28
CA VAL A 134 -14.72 13.08 -3.14
C VAL A 134 -13.88 14.11 -2.37
N LYS A 135 -12.61 13.79 -2.09
CA LYS A 135 -11.69 14.72 -1.42
C LYS A 135 -11.44 16.00 -2.21
N ALA A 136 -11.30 15.90 -3.53
CA ALA A 136 -11.16 17.06 -4.40
C ALA A 136 -12.40 17.97 -4.38
N VAL A 137 -13.61 17.39 -4.39
CA VAL A 137 -14.87 18.13 -4.24
C VAL A 137 -14.98 18.78 -2.86
N GLU A 138 -14.65 18.05 -1.79
CA GLU A 138 -14.63 18.58 -0.42
C GLU A 138 -13.66 19.76 -0.28
N PHE A 139 -12.46 19.65 -0.86
CA PHE A 139 -11.46 20.71 -0.89
C PHE A 139 -11.99 21.96 -1.60
N ALA A 140 -12.52 21.83 -2.81
CA ALA A 140 -13.08 22.97 -3.54
C ALA A 140 -14.30 23.61 -2.83
N LYS A 141 -15.14 22.81 -2.17
CA LYS A 141 -16.25 23.32 -1.35
C LYS A 141 -15.76 24.10 -0.13
N ALA A 142 -14.64 23.71 0.48
CA ALA A 142 -14.04 24.46 1.58
C ALA A 142 -13.61 25.86 1.14
N ASP A 143 -13.18 26.01 -0.12
CA ASP A 143 -12.90 27.30 -0.77
C ASP A 143 -14.16 28.04 -1.24
N LYS A 144 -15.36 27.53 -0.90
CA LYS A 144 -16.66 28.07 -1.30
C LYS A 144 -16.87 28.11 -2.82
N ILE A 145 -16.21 27.21 -3.56
CA ILE A 145 -16.48 27.01 -4.98
C ILE A 145 -17.84 26.28 -5.10
N PRO A 146 -18.82 26.84 -5.82
CA PRO A 146 -20.15 26.26 -5.91
C PRO A 146 -20.15 25.02 -6.81
N ILE A 147 -19.99 23.85 -6.20
CA ILE A 147 -20.01 22.55 -6.87
C ILE A 147 -21.25 21.77 -6.43
N ASP A 148 -22.08 21.36 -7.39
CA ASP A 148 -23.08 20.34 -7.17
C ASP A 148 -22.39 18.97 -7.06
N ASP A 149 -22.46 18.35 -5.89
CA ASP A 149 -21.89 17.01 -5.63
C ASP A 149 -22.91 15.88 -5.80
N SER A 150 -24.10 16.17 -6.33
CA SER A 150 -25.13 15.17 -6.60
C SER A 150 -24.63 14.01 -7.47
N PHE A 151 -23.62 14.27 -8.33
CA PHE A 151 -22.99 13.26 -9.16
C PHE A 151 -22.21 12.19 -8.38
N LEU A 152 -21.88 12.43 -7.10
CA LEU A 152 -21.19 11.49 -6.21
C LEU A 152 -22.14 10.65 -5.35
N LYS A 153 -23.45 10.93 -5.37
CA LYS A 153 -24.42 10.26 -4.49
C LYS A 153 -24.76 8.86 -4.98
N ASN A 154 -24.81 7.91 -4.05
CA ASN A 154 -25.23 6.52 -4.28
C ASN A 154 -24.50 5.85 -5.46
N ILE A 155 -23.18 6.05 -5.52
CA ILE A 155 -22.31 5.48 -6.54
C ILE A 155 -22.11 3.99 -6.30
N LYS A 156 -22.17 3.20 -7.38
CA LYS A 156 -21.95 1.76 -7.36
C LYS A 156 -20.56 1.47 -7.90
N LEU A 157 -19.75 0.76 -7.11
CA LEU A 157 -18.43 0.32 -7.55
C LEU A 157 -18.56 -1.07 -8.18
N ASN A 158 -18.28 -1.17 -9.49
CA ASN A 158 -18.37 -2.41 -10.24
C ASN A 158 -17.03 -2.67 -10.94
N SER A 159 -16.40 -3.81 -10.65
CA SER A 159 -15.13 -4.21 -11.27
C SER A 159 -15.38 -5.46 -12.13
N LYS A 160 -14.94 -5.43 -13.39
CA LYS A 160 -14.86 -6.63 -14.24
C LYS A 160 -13.63 -7.47 -13.92
N ARG A 161 -12.64 -6.91 -13.22
CA ARG A 161 -11.53 -7.68 -12.68
C ARG A 161 -11.97 -8.40 -11.41
N GLU A 162 -11.89 -9.73 -11.46
CA GLU A 162 -12.07 -10.54 -10.27
C GLU A 162 -10.97 -10.23 -9.26
N ARG A 163 -11.38 -10.11 -8.00
CA ARG A 163 -10.43 -10.04 -6.89
C ARG A 163 -9.70 -11.39 -6.85
N LYS A 164 -8.37 -11.38 -6.91
CA LYS A 164 -7.60 -12.60 -6.64
C LYS A 164 -8.04 -13.19 -5.30
N HIS A 165 -8.40 -14.47 -5.31
CA HIS A 165 -8.81 -15.18 -4.10
C HIS A 165 -7.76 -14.98 -2.99
N PRO A 166 -8.15 -14.68 -1.73
CA PRO A 166 -7.22 -14.55 -0.61
C PRO A 166 -6.22 -15.72 -0.53
N ASP A 167 -6.68 -16.92 -0.87
CA ASP A 167 -5.89 -18.15 -0.89
C ASP A 167 -4.73 -18.12 -1.89
N ARG A 168 -4.74 -17.25 -2.90
CA ARG A 168 -3.61 -17.15 -3.82
C ARG A 168 -2.44 -16.33 -3.27
N LYS A 169 -2.54 -15.84 -2.03
CA LYS A 169 -1.53 -14.93 -1.44
C LYS A 169 -0.43 -15.65 -0.67
N PHE A 170 -0.61 -16.91 -0.30
CA PHE A 170 0.35 -17.71 0.47
C PHE A 170 0.25 -19.20 0.12
N LEU A 171 1.21 -20.00 0.59
CA LEU A 171 1.18 -21.45 0.41
C LEU A 171 0.32 -22.08 1.52
N HIS A 172 -0.62 -22.94 1.14
CA HIS A 172 -1.50 -23.61 2.08
C HIS A 172 -0.95 -24.95 2.54
N SER A 173 -0.18 -25.65 1.73
CA SER A 173 0.34 -26.95 2.11
C SER A 173 1.59 -26.81 3.00
N GLN A 174 1.60 -27.49 4.14
CA GLN A 174 2.81 -27.67 4.95
C GLN A 174 3.91 -28.32 4.11
N ALA A 175 3.56 -29.33 3.31
CA ALA A 175 4.50 -30.01 2.42
C ALA A 175 5.07 -29.06 1.35
N ASP A 176 4.26 -28.15 0.77
CA ASP A 176 4.80 -27.18 -0.20
C ASP A 176 5.72 -26.15 0.45
N TYR A 177 5.39 -25.71 1.67
CA TYR A 177 6.28 -24.87 2.46
C TYR A 177 7.63 -25.57 2.71
N GLU A 178 7.60 -26.83 3.15
CA GLU A 178 8.80 -27.65 3.39
C GLU A 178 9.62 -27.83 2.13
N ARG A 179 8.99 -28.18 1.00
CA ARG A 179 9.65 -28.31 -0.31
C ARG A 179 10.37 -27.02 -0.74
N VAL A 180 9.77 -25.85 -0.49
CA VAL A 180 10.42 -24.55 -0.79
C VAL A 180 11.60 -24.30 0.15
N VAL A 181 11.44 -24.55 1.45
CA VAL A 181 12.51 -24.36 2.44
C VAL A 181 13.68 -25.30 2.18
N GLU A 182 13.43 -26.58 1.91
CA GLU A 182 14.43 -27.58 1.54
C GLU A 182 15.15 -27.21 0.25
N TYR A 183 14.41 -26.79 -0.78
CA TYR A 183 15.01 -26.31 -2.02
C TYR A 183 15.97 -25.14 -1.77
N LEU A 184 15.56 -24.17 -0.95
CA LEU A 184 16.41 -23.03 -0.61
C LEU A 184 17.65 -23.47 0.17
N LEU A 185 17.52 -24.37 1.15
CA LEU A 185 18.65 -24.92 1.91
C LEU A 185 19.66 -25.65 1.03
N LEU A 186 19.18 -26.45 0.07
CA LEU A 186 20.05 -27.24 -0.82
C LEU A 186 20.76 -26.38 -1.88
N PHE A 187 20.12 -25.31 -2.37
CA PHE A 187 20.57 -24.59 -3.56
C PHE A 187 20.96 -23.12 -3.30
N MET A 188 20.84 -22.59 -2.09
CA MET A 188 21.32 -21.25 -1.80
C MET A 188 22.85 -21.20 -1.85
N ASP A 189 23.38 -20.22 -2.59
CA ASP A 189 24.82 -20.06 -2.78
C ASP A 189 25.16 -18.58 -2.89
N TYR A 190 25.79 -18.05 -1.85
CA TYR A 190 26.13 -16.63 -1.76
C TYR A 190 27.11 -16.20 -2.87
N ARG A 191 27.96 -17.13 -3.34
CA ARG A 191 28.90 -16.89 -4.45
C ARG A 191 28.19 -16.55 -5.77
N LYS A 192 26.92 -16.95 -5.88
CA LYS A 192 26.07 -16.68 -7.05
C LYS A 192 25.11 -15.53 -6.78
N SER A 193 24.44 -15.55 -5.62
CA SER A 193 23.49 -14.51 -5.23
C SER A 193 23.11 -14.59 -3.76
N VAL A 194 22.87 -13.44 -3.13
CA VAL A 194 22.27 -13.36 -1.79
C VAL A 194 20.75 -13.59 -1.78
N VAL A 195 20.10 -13.49 -2.95
CA VAL A 195 18.62 -13.55 -3.07
C VAL A 195 18.00 -14.82 -2.46
N PRO A 196 18.53 -16.04 -2.67
CA PRO A 196 17.99 -17.24 -2.01
C PRO A 196 18.06 -17.18 -0.48
N HIS A 197 19.09 -16.55 0.09
CA HIS A 197 19.23 -16.38 1.54
C HIS A 197 18.14 -15.43 2.08
N VAL A 198 17.87 -14.34 1.35
CA VAL A 198 16.76 -13.42 1.68
C VAL A 198 15.43 -14.18 1.68
N LEU A 199 15.14 -14.94 0.62
CA LEU A 199 13.90 -15.70 0.50
C LEU A 199 13.77 -16.74 1.62
N TYR A 200 14.82 -17.52 1.89
CA TYR A 200 14.84 -18.48 3.00
C TYR A 200 14.49 -17.82 4.32
N PHE A 201 15.14 -16.68 4.61
CA PHE A 201 14.91 -15.97 5.86
C PHE A 201 13.47 -15.45 5.97
N GLN A 202 12.86 -15.00 4.87
CA GLN A 202 11.45 -14.60 4.88
C GLN A 202 10.49 -15.75 5.17
N PHE A 203 10.77 -16.95 4.66
CA PHE A 203 10.01 -18.16 5.00
C PHE A 203 10.28 -18.62 6.44
N ALA A 204 11.48 -18.39 6.98
CA ALA A 204 11.87 -18.86 8.31
C ALA A 204 11.38 -17.98 9.46
N ILE A 205 11.18 -16.67 9.25
CA ILE A 205 10.82 -15.72 10.33
C ILE A 205 9.70 -14.72 9.99
N GLY A 206 9.23 -14.67 8.74
CA GLY A 206 8.07 -13.86 8.35
C GLY A 206 8.25 -12.33 8.39
N LEU A 207 9.47 -11.80 8.27
CA LEU A 207 9.66 -10.34 8.12
C LEU A 207 9.16 -9.82 6.77
N ARG A 208 8.78 -8.54 6.72
CA ARG A 208 8.45 -7.88 5.44
C ARG A 208 9.72 -7.77 4.57
N PRO A 209 9.61 -7.77 3.23
CA PRO A 209 10.78 -7.75 2.35
C PRO A 209 11.70 -6.57 2.64
N GLY A 210 11.16 -5.35 2.74
CA GLY A 210 11.93 -4.18 3.12
C GLY A 210 12.53 -4.25 4.53
N GLU A 211 11.89 -4.92 5.50
CA GLU A 211 12.47 -5.13 6.84
C GLU A 211 13.64 -6.10 6.76
N THR A 212 13.49 -7.23 6.04
CA THR A 212 14.55 -8.22 5.83
C THR A 212 15.77 -7.62 5.15
N LEU A 213 15.57 -6.87 4.07
CA LEU A 213 16.64 -6.25 3.29
C LEU A 213 17.37 -5.12 4.05
N ALA A 214 16.79 -4.60 5.13
CA ALA A 214 17.40 -3.55 5.94
C ALA A 214 18.23 -4.08 7.11
N LEU A 215 18.15 -5.38 7.42
CA LEU A 215 18.84 -5.96 8.55
C LEU A 215 20.35 -5.78 8.42
N LYS A 216 20.97 -5.38 9.52
CA LYS A 216 22.42 -5.30 9.68
C LYS A 216 22.95 -6.42 10.57
N TRP A 217 24.24 -6.74 10.49
CA TRP A 217 24.81 -7.75 11.38
C TRP A 217 24.70 -7.35 12.84
N ALA A 218 24.79 -6.04 13.15
CA ALA A 218 24.50 -5.49 14.47
C ALA A 218 23.05 -5.72 14.95
N ASP A 219 22.11 -6.03 14.06
CA ASP A 219 20.71 -6.31 14.41
C ASP A 219 20.47 -7.79 14.75
N VAL A 220 21.47 -8.67 14.58
CA VAL A 220 21.37 -10.11 14.84
C VAL A 220 21.98 -10.47 16.18
N ASP A 221 21.14 -10.94 17.10
CA ASP A 221 21.55 -11.48 18.39
C ASP A 221 21.69 -13.01 18.27
N PHE A 222 22.92 -13.47 18.05
CA PHE A 222 23.21 -14.90 17.87
C PHE A 222 23.08 -15.72 19.16
N GLU A 223 23.19 -15.07 20.33
CA GLU A 223 23.12 -15.72 21.64
C GLU A 223 21.66 -15.97 22.02
N ASN A 224 20.82 -14.92 21.94
CA ASN A 224 19.40 -15.00 22.26
C ASN A 224 18.54 -15.51 21.09
N GLN A 225 19.14 -15.71 19.91
CA GLN A 225 18.45 -16.13 18.67
C GLN A 225 17.33 -15.16 18.28
N GLU A 226 17.64 -13.87 18.24
CA GLU A 226 16.69 -12.81 17.89
C GLU A 226 17.24 -11.91 16.79
N VAL A 227 16.33 -11.31 16.01
CA VAL A 227 16.66 -10.17 15.15
C VAL A 227 15.88 -8.93 15.56
N TYR A 228 16.56 -7.79 15.58
CA TYR A 228 15.97 -6.49 15.87
C TYR A 228 15.65 -5.74 14.58
N THR A 229 14.36 -5.60 14.25
CA THR A 229 13.93 -4.82 13.10
C THR A 229 13.47 -3.43 13.54
N HIS A 230 14.07 -2.40 12.96
CA HIS A 230 13.79 -0.99 13.29
C HIS A 230 13.77 -0.06 12.07
N SER A 231 14.10 -0.55 10.88
CA SER A 231 14.13 0.22 9.64
C SER A 231 13.70 -0.63 8.45
N ARG A 232 13.61 -0.02 7.26
CA ARG A 232 13.25 -0.71 6.02
C ARG A 232 14.11 -0.24 4.87
N TRP A 233 14.40 -1.11 3.91
CA TRP A 233 15.00 -0.76 2.64
C TRP A 233 13.91 -0.33 1.67
N SER A 234 14.09 0.81 1.00
CA SER A 234 13.23 1.22 -0.11
C SER A 234 13.91 0.87 -1.42
N SER A 235 13.45 -0.19 -2.12
CA SER A 235 13.99 -0.57 -3.43
C SER A 235 13.75 0.49 -4.53
N HIS A 236 12.85 1.45 -4.31
CA HIS A 236 12.63 2.54 -5.28
C HIS A 236 13.65 3.66 -5.10
N LYS A 237 13.95 4.00 -3.84
CA LYS A 237 14.89 5.08 -3.49
C LYS A 237 16.33 4.57 -3.31
N HIS A 238 16.51 3.26 -3.18
CA HIS A 238 17.76 2.58 -2.85
C HIS A 238 18.43 3.16 -1.58
N VAL A 239 17.61 3.39 -0.54
CA VAL A 239 18.07 3.89 0.75
C VAL A 239 17.30 3.22 1.89
N ILE A 240 17.90 3.21 3.07
CA ILE A 240 17.22 2.90 4.32
C ILE A 240 16.22 4.02 4.62
N VAL A 241 15.00 3.62 4.97
CA VAL A 241 13.92 4.51 5.41
C VAL A 241 13.41 4.09 6.79
N PRO A 242 12.78 5.01 7.53
CA PRO A 242 12.19 4.69 8.83
C PRO A 242 11.15 3.56 8.76
N PRO A 243 10.83 2.94 9.91
CA PRO A 243 9.83 1.88 9.98
C PRO A 243 8.46 2.38 9.52
N LYS A 244 7.54 1.46 9.21
CA LYS A 244 6.24 1.86 8.68
C LYS A 244 5.51 2.72 9.72
N ASN A 245 4.87 3.82 9.27
CA ASN A 245 4.09 4.75 10.09
C ASN A 245 4.90 5.41 11.23
N ASP A 246 6.21 5.49 11.12
CA ASP A 246 7.08 6.02 12.17
C ASP A 246 6.75 7.46 12.60
N TYR A 247 6.47 8.35 11.63
CA TYR A 247 6.01 9.72 11.93
C TYR A 247 4.74 9.75 12.79
N HIS A 248 3.77 8.88 12.51
CA HIS A 248 2.53 8.81 13.27
C HIS A 248 2.80 8.39 14.71
N TYR A 249 3.57 7.31 14.91
CA TYR A 249 3.87 6.77 16.24
C TYR A 249 4.69 7.73 17.11
N ARG A 250 5.66 8.44 16.52
CA ARG A 250 6.37 9.52 17.23
C ARG A 250 5.44 10.64 17.68
N ARG A 251 4.52 11.07 16.81
CA ARG A 251 3.58 12.17 17.10
C ARG A 251 2.63 11.85 18.26
N ILE A 252 2.21 10.59 18.38
CA ILE A 252 1.32 10.14 19.47
C ILE A 252 2.10 9.61 20.68
N ASN A 253 3.43 9.75 20.70
CA ASN A 253 4.32 9.23 21.73
C ASN A 253 4.03 7.76 22.11
N TYR A 254 3.86 6.91 21.10
CA TYR A 254 3.53 5.50 21.28
C TYR A 254 4.55 4.61 20.58
N ARG A 255 4.83 3.44 21.16
CA ARG A 255 5.78 2.48 20.57
C ARG A 255 5.33 2.07 19.18
N ASN A 256 6.19 2.24 18.18
CA ASN A 256 5.93 1.75 16.83
C ASN A 256 5.95 0.19 16.82
N PRO A 257 4.85 -0.50 16.50
CA PRO A 257 4.83 -1.96 16.43
C PRO A 257 5.80 -2.54 15.40
N SER A 258 6.20 -1.76 14.39
CA SER A 258 7.22 -2.19 13.42
C SER A 258 8.61 -2.28 14.04
N VAL A 259 8.87 -1.63 15.19
CA VAL A 259 10.14 -1.66 15.92
C VAL A 259 10.11 -2.72 17.02
N ARG A 260 10.81 -3.84 16.78
CA ARG A 260 10.63 -5.05 17.58
C ARG A 260 11.79 -6.03 17.42
N LYS A 261 11.93 -6.91 18.42
CA LYS A 261 12.69 -8.14 18.31
C LYS A 261 11.79 -9.27 17.81
N VAL A 262 12.34 -10.15 16.98
CA VAL A 262 11.64 -11.31 16.44
C VAL A 262 12.51 -12.55 16.69
N PRO A 263 11.96 -13.63 17.27
CA PRO A 263 12.71 -14.86 17.49
C PRO A 263 13.06 -15.52 16.15
N VAL A 264 14.23 -16.16 16.13
CA VAL A 264 14.80 -16.86 14.97
C VAL A 264 15.07 -18.29 15.39
N ASN A 265 14.64 -19.26 14.57
CA ASN A 265 14.93 -20.66 14.87
C ASN A 265 16.43 -20.99 14.69
N SER A 266 16.88 -22.07 15.33
CA SER A 266 18.29 -22.49 15.32
C SER A 266 18.85 -22.73 13.92
N GLN A 267 18.06 -23.31 13.00
CA GLN A 267 18.47 -23.53 11.62
C GLN A 267 18.73 -22.21 10.88
N ALA A 268 17.88 -21.20 11.07
CA ALA A 268 18.05 -19.89 10.47
C ALA A 268 19.23 -19.13 11.08
N ILE A 269 19.48 -19.28 12.39
CA ILE A 269 20.70 -18.77 13.03
C ILE A 269 21.95 -19.42 12.44
N LYS A 270 21.94 -20.74 12.22
CA LYS A 270 23.03 -21.45 11.55
C LYS A 270 23.28 -20.89 10.14
N VAL A 271 22.23 -20.74 9.33
CA VAL A 271 22.33 -20.13 7.99
C VAL A 271 22.91 -18.72 8.03
N LEU A 272 22.55 -17.91 9.03
CA LEU A 272 23.12 -16.57 9.20
C LEU A 272 24.61 -16.61 9.58
N LYS A 273 25.04 -17.53 10.45
CA LYS A 273 26.46 -17.73 10.79
C LYS A 273 27.27 -18.12 9.56
N ASP A 274 26.79 -19.13 8.82
CA ASP A 274 27.43 -19.61 7.59
C ASP A 274 27.52 -18.50 6.53
N LEU A 275 26.46 -17.70 6.38
CA LEU A 275 26.43 -16.54 5.49
C LEU A 275 27.45 -15.48 5.91
N LYS A 276 27.56 -15.17 7.20
CA LYS A 276 28.50 -14.18 7.73
C LYS A 276 29.95 -14.58 7.44
N GLU A 277 30.32 -15.82 7.76
CA GLU A 277 31.66 -16.33 7.49
C GLU A 277 32.01 -16.33 6.00
N LEU A 278 31.05 -16.74 5.15
CA LEU A 278 31.25 -16.77 3.71
C LEU A 278 31.36 -15.35 3.12
N GLN A 279 30.56 -14.40 3.63
CA GLN A 279 30.66 -12.99 3.30
C GLN A 279 32.05 -12.46 3.63
N GLU A 280 32.53 -12.63 4.85
CA GLU A 280 33.85 -12.16 5.28
C GLU A 280 34.97 -12.68 4.38
N LYS A 281 34.94 -13.99 4.04
CA LYS A 281 35.92 -14.61 3.14
C LYS A 281 35.89 -14.00 1.73
N ILE A 282 34.70 -13.87 1.13
CA ILE A 282 34.55 -13.35 -0.24
C ILE A 282 34.89 -11.87 -0.31
N LEU A 283 34.37 -11.06 0.61
CA LEU A 283 34.57 -9.62 0.63
C LEU A 283 36.04 -9.27 0.83
N LYS A 284 36.75 -10.00 1.71
CA LYS A 284 38.20 -9.87 1.88
C LYS A 284 38.95 -10.23 0.59
N THR A 285 38.57 -11.33 -0.06
CA THR A 285 39.23 -11.80 -1.30
C THR A 285 39.05 -10.83 -2.46
N LEU A 286 37.86 -10.23 -2.58
CA LEU A 286 37.53 -9.28 -3.64
C LEU A 286 37.90 -7.83 -3.30
N ASN A 287 38.44 -7.57 -2.11
CA ASN A 287 38.70 -6.24 -1.59
C ASN A 287 37.46 -5.31 -1.65
N ILE A 288 36.29 -5.84 -1.27
CA ILE A 288 35.01 -5.13 -1.23
C ILE A 288 34.62 -4.93 0.24
N LYS A 289 34.05 -3.77 0.56
CA LYS A 289 33.51 -3.47 1.90
C LYS A 289 32.00 -3.45 1.90
N ASN A 290 31.41 -4.00 2.95
CA ASN A 290 30.00 -3.84 3.29
C ASN A 290 29.84 -2.62 4.22
N GLU A 291 29.97 -1.41 3.65
CA GLU A 291 30.02 -0.14 4.39
C GLU A 291 28.80 0.09 5.32
N GLN A 292 27.65 -0.51 4.99
CA GLN A 292 26.41 -0.33 5.75
C GLN A 292 26.08 -1.50 6.66
N ASP A 293 26.97 -2.50 6.75
CA ASP A 293 26.86 -3.69 7.59
C ASP A 293 25.62 -4.56 7.31
N PHE A 294 25.13 -4.61 6.06
CA PHE A 294 23.92 -5.39 5.72
C PHE A 294 24.14 -6.90 5.87
N VAL A 295 23.17 -7.59 6.48
CA VAL A 295 23.14 -9.07 6.53
C VAL A 295 23.05 -9.67 5.13
N PHE A 296 22.18 -9.12 4.28
CA PHE A 296 21.93 -9.60 2.93
C PHE A 296 22.64 -8.75 1.87
N PHE A 297 23.91 -8.45 2.12
CA PHE A 297 24.75 -7.66 1.21
C PHE A 297 24.97 -8.39 -0.13
N GLN A 298 24.73 -7.73 -1.25
CA GLN A 298 25.12 -8.22 -2.58
C GLN A 298 26.37 -7.48 -3.06
N TYR A 299 27.46 -8.21 -3.27
CA TYR A 299 28.68 -7.64 -3.83
C TYR A 299 28.58 -7.52 -5.36
N GLY A 300 29.40 -6.65 -5.95
CA GLY A 300 29.52 -6.52 -7.42
C GLY A 300 28.28 -5.98 -8.14
N SER A 301 27.32 -5.40 -7.42
CA SER A 301 26.11 -4.81 -7.99
C SER A 301 26.03 -3.32 -7.69
N LYS A 302 25.21 -2.59 -8.46
CA LYS A 302 25.00 -1.14 -8.28
C LYS A 302 24.50 -0.78 -6.87
N TRP A 303 23.66 -1.64 -6.29
CA TRP A 303 23.03 -1.42 -4.99
C TRP A 303 23.48 -2.49 -4.00
N PRO A 304 23.58 -2.17 -2.69
CA PRO A 304 24.16 -3.07 -1.70
C PRO A 304 23.25 -4.25 -1.34
N VAL A 305 21.97 -4.21 -1.71
CA VAL A 305 20.99 -5.29 -1.48
C VAL A 305 20.09 -5.43 -2.71
N PRO A 306 19.47 -6.61 -2.93
CA PRO A 306 18.59 -6.82 -4.08
C PRO A 306 17.25 -6.07 -3.96
N ASP A 307 16.63 -5.79 -5.11
CA ASP A 307 15.28 -5.22 -5.15
C ASP A 307 14.19 -6.25 -4.83
N GLU A 308 13.07 -5.79 -4.26
CA GLU A 308 11.88 -6.62 -4.05
C GLU A 308 11.40 -7.30 -5.35
N SER A 309 11.54 -6.63 -6.50
CA SER A 309 11.18 -7.21 -7.80
C SER A 309 12.06 -8.40 -8.19
N THR A 310 13.34 -8.37 -7.79
CA THR A 310 14.31 -9.46 -8.00
C THR A 310 13.96 -10.65 -7.11
N LEU A 311 13.60 -10.40 -5.84
CA LEU A 311 13.11 -11.45 -4.93
C LEU A 311 11.87 -12.15 -5.52
N ASN A 312 10.89 -11.38 -6.01
CA ASN A 312 9.66 -11.92 -6.60
C ASN A 312 9.93 -12.74 -7.87
N LYS A 313 10.86 -12.29 -8.72
CA LYS A 313 11.27 -13.05 -9.93
C LYS A 313 11.92 -14.37 -9.55
N ALA A 314 12.81 -14.37 -8.56
CA ALA A 314 13.48 -15.59 -8.09
C ALA A 314 12.49 -16.56 -7.46
N LEU A 315 11.62 -16.09 -6.55
CA LEU A 315 10.60 -16.92 -5.92
C LEU A 315 9.65 -17.55 -6.95
N LYS A 316 9.19 -16.77 -7.93
CA LYS A 316 8.36 -17.30 -9.03
C LYS A 316 9.06 -18.43 -9.81
N LYS A 317 10.38 -18.32 -10.04
CA LYS A 317 11.15 -19.39 -10.71
C LYS A 317 11.22 -20.66 -9.85
N ILE A 318 11.44 -20.50 -8.54
CA ILE A 318 11.50 -21.62 -7.60
C ILE A 318 10.15 -22.35 -7.56
N LEU A 319 9.05 -21.62 -7.33
CA LEU A 319 7.71 -22.21 -7.26
C LEU A 319 7.33 -22.93 -8.55
N LYS A 320 7.64 -22.35 -9.72
CA LYS A 320 7.43 -23.02 -11.01
C LYS A 320 8.26 -24.29 -11.16
N LYS A 321 9.52 -24.29 -10.73
CA LYS A 321 10.40 -25.45 -10.79
C LYS A 321 9.93 -26.57 -9.87
N LEU A 322 9.34 -26.22 -8.72
CA LEU A 322 8.75 -27.17 -7.77
C LEU A 322 7.31 -27.54 -8.13
N GLU A 323 6.73 -26.99 -9.20
CA GLU A 323 5.34 -27.22 -9.60
C GLU A 323 4.32 -26.87 -8.50
N ILE A 324 4.58 -25.77 -7.78
CA ILE A 324 3.74 -25.29 -6.68
C ILE A 324 2.84 -24.14 -7.17
N ASP A 325 1.53 -24.24 -6.91
CA ASP A 325 0.55 -23.16 -7.01
C ASP A 325 -0.06 -22.91 -5.61
N PRO A 326 -0.37 -21.66 -5.21
CA PRO A 326 -0.25 -20.41 -5.97
C PRO A 326 1.19 -19.92 -6.16
N ILE A 327 1.42 -19.23 -7.29
CA ILE A 327 2.61 -18.38 -7.44
C ILE A 327 2.47 -17.16 -6.53
N ILE A 328 3.20 -17.18 -5.42
CA ILE A 328 3.21 -16.12 -4.42
C ILE A 328 4.33 -15.10 -4.63
N THR A 329 4.26 -14.00 -3.90
CA THR A 329 5.30 -12.96 -3.83
C THR A 329 6.11 -13.11 -2.55
N SER A 330 7.14 -12.31 -2.40
CA SER A 330 7.93 -12.18 -1.18
C SER A 330 7.08 -11.77 0.04
N TYR A 331 6.01 -10.99 -0.14
CA TYR A 331 5.00 -10.77 0.93
C TYR A 331 4.19 -12.04 1.23
N GLY A 332 3.96 -12.88 0.21
CA GLY A 332 3.32 -14.16 0.39
C GLY A 332 4.14 -15.13 1.22
N ALA A 333 5.47 -15.09 1.16
CA ALA A 333 6.33 -15.91 2.03
C ALA A 333 6.09 -15.62 3.52
N ARG A 334 5.91 -14.34 3.87
CA ARG A 334 5.49 -13.93 5.23
C ARG A 334 4.11 -14.47 5.60
N HIS A 335 3.15 -14.39 4.66
CA HIS A 335 1.81 -14.94 4.91
C HIS A 335 1.85 -16.47 5.08
N THR A 336 2.72 -17.16 4.34
CA THR A 336 2.97 -18.59 4.50
C THR A 336 3.54 -18.88 5.89
N TYR A 337 4.59 -18.18 6.31
CA TYR A 337 5.14 -18.35 7.67
C TYR A 337 4.07 -18.15 8.75
N GLY A 338 3.25 -17.11 8.62
CA GLY A 338 2.15 -16.87 9.57
C GLY A 338 1.11 -18.00 9.57
N SER A 339 0.77 -18.54 8.40
CA SER A 339 -0.13 -19.70 8.27
C SER A 339 0.43 -20.93 9.00
N ILE A 340 1.72 -21.23 8.79
CA ILE A 340 2.39 -22.34 9.48
C ILE A 340 2.39 -22.13 11.00
N LYS A 341 2.73 -20.93 11.48
CA LYS A 341 2.73 -20.64 12.93
C LYS A 341 1.35 -20.72 13.57
N VAL A 342 0.30 -20.34 12.85
CA VAL A 342 -1.08 -20.53 13.33
C VAL A 342 -1.39 -22.02 13.50
N ARG A 343 -1.01 -22.87 12.54
CA ARG A 343 -1.21 -24.34 12.65
C ARG A 343 -0.39 -24.98 13.76
N GLU A 344 0.83 -24.48 13.98
CA GLU A 344 1.65 -24.89 15.13
C GLU A 344 1.07 -24.46 16.49
N GLY A 345 -0.05 -23.70 16.50
CA GLY A 345 -0.73 -23.26 17.71
C GLY A 345 -0.22 -21.95 18.30
N VAL A 346 0.57 -21.17 17.56
CA VAL A 346 1.03 -19.85 18.04
C VAL A 346 -0.16 -18.89 18.16
N PRO A 347 -0.41 -18.31 19.34
CA PRO A 347 -1.52 -17.38 19.51
C PRO A 347 -1.42 -16.17 18.56
N LEU A 348 -2.53 -15.74 18.00
CA LEU A 348 -2.55 -14.62 17.04
C LEU A 348 -1.98 -13.34 17.63
N GLU A 349 -2.16 -13.11 18.93
CA GLU A 349 -1.63 -11.96 19.66
C GLU A 349 -0.10 -11.97 19.70
N VAL A 350 0.50 -13.16 19.83
CA VAL A 350 1.96 -13.35 19.79
C VAL A 350 2.46 -13.14 18.35
N LEU A 351 1.81 -13.78 17.38
CA LEU A 351 2.17 -13.64 15.97
C LEU A 351 2.03 -12.19 15.48
N ALA A 352 1.00 -11.46 15.92
CA ALA A 352 0.80 -10.03 15.63
C ALA A 352 1.97 -9.18 16.13
N LYS A 353 2.51 -9.48 17.33
CA LYS A 353 3.70 -8.82 17.86
C LYS A 353 4.91 -9.10 16.99
N TRP A 354 5.18 -10.35 16.61
CA TRP A 354 6.30 -10.70 15.70
C TRP A 354 6.16 -10.10 14.31
N PHE A 355 4.93 -9.84 13.88
CA PHE A 355 4.62 -9.22 12.60
C PHE A 355 4.60 -7.68 12.66
N GLY A 356 4.63 -7.09 13.86
CA GLY A 356 4.51 -5.65 14.04
C GLY A 356 3.17 -5.12 13.54
N HIS A 357 2.09 -5.85 13.83
CA HIS A 357 0.72 -5.40 13.61
C HIS A 357 0.24 -4.61 14.84
N LYS A 358 -0.64 -3.63 14.61
CA LYS A 358 -1.27 -2.86 15.70
C LYS A 358 -2.27 -3.71 16.48
N ASP A 359 -2.97 -4.61 15.77
CA ASP A 359 -3.99 -5.50 16.28
C ASP A 359 -4.00 -6.82 15.48
N THR A 360 -4.87 -7.74 15.85
CA THR A 360 -5.01 -9.07 15.24
C THR A 360 -6.01 -9.10 14.07
N THR A 361 -6.71 -8.00 13.75
CA THR A 361 -7.81 -7.97 12.77
C THR A 361 -7.37 -8.54 11.42
N MET A 362 -6.24 -8.06 10.91
CA MET A 362 -5.71 -8.53 9.61
C MET A 362 -5.31 -10.00 9.65
N LEU A 363 -4.78 -10.50 10.78
CA LEU A 363 -4.44 -11.92 10.91
C LEU A 363 -5.70 -12.78 10.97
N ARG A 364 -6.71 -12.36 11.73
CA ARG A 364 -8.01 -13.03 11.80
C ARG A 364 -8.64 -13.13 10.42
N GLU A 365 -8.72 -12.02 9.69
CA GLU A 365 -9.24 -12.01 8.31
C GLU A 365 -8.45 -12.93 7.37
N THR A 366 -7.14 -13.07 7.57
CA THR A 366 -6.28 -13.88 6.70
C THR A 366 -6.32 -15.37 7.04
N TYR A 367 -6.47 -15.73 8.32
CA TYR A 367 -6.29 -17.10 8.82
C TYR A 367 -7.55 -17.69 9.47
N ILE A 368 -8.72 -17.06 9.29
CA ILE A 368 -9.98 -17.51 9.90
C ILE A 368 -10.31 -18.98 9.60
N HIS A 369 -10.05 -19.43 8.36
CA HIS A 369 -10.31 -20.81 7.95
C HIS A 369 -9.41 -21.80 8.69
N LEU A 370 -8.13 -21.47 8.85
CA LEU A 370 -7.18 -22.29 9.61
C LEU A 370 -7.59 -22.39 11.08
N LEU A 371 -8.06 -21.28 11.67
CA LEU A 371 -8.55 -21.29 13.05
C LEU A 371 -9.82 -22.14 13.22
N GLN A 372 -10.67 -22.21 12.20
CA GLN A 372 -11.85 -23.09 12.18
C GLN A 372 -11.44 -24.55 12.06
N GLU A 373 -10.54 -24.88 11.14
CA GLU A 373 -9.96 -26.24 11.01
C GLU A 373 -9.36 -26.71 12.34
N THR A 374 -8.51 -25.87 12.95
CA THR A 374 -7.91 -26.15 14.26
C THR A 374 -8.99 -26.35 15.33
N LYS A 375 -10.04 -25.51 15.36
CA LYS A 375 -11.14 -25.67 16.33
C LYS A 375 -11.87 -27.01 16.16
N ASP A 376 -12.13 -27.43 14.93
CA ASP A 376 -12.80 -28.70 14.65
C ASP A 376 -11.91 -29.89 15.05
N GLU A 377 -10.59 -29.82 14.78
CA GLU A 377 -9.61 -30.80 15.26
C GLU A 377 -9.59 -30.90 16.79
N TRP A 378 -9.51 -29.76 17.51
CA TRP A 378 -9.57 -29.74 18.98
C TRP A 378 -10.90 -30.28 19.51
N ALA A 379 -12.02 -30.02 18.83
CA ALA A 379 -13.31 -30.58 19.20
C ALA A 379 -13.36 -32.10 19.02
N GLU A 380 -12.68 -32.66 18.02
CA GLU A 380 -12.57 -34.11 17.85
C GLU A 380 -11.61 -34.76 18.86
N ILE A 381 -10.53 -34.07 19.23
CA ILE A 381 -9.62 -34.48 20.33
C ILE A 381 -10.40 -34.56 21.65
N GLU A 382 -11.18 -33.53 21.98
CA GLU A 382 -12.02 -33.51 23.19
C GLU A 382 -13.07 -34.62 23.19
N LYS A 383 -13.59 -34.99 22.00
CA LYS A 383 -14.49 -36.15 21.83
C LYS A 383 -13.79 -37.50 21.91
N GLY A 384 -12.50 -37.53 22.24
CA GLY A 384 -11.72 -38.77 22.41
C GLY A 384 -11.33 -39.45 21.10
N LYS A 385 -11.41 -38.78 19.95
CA LYS A 385 -10.92 -39.33 18.68
C LYS A 385 -9.44 -39.04 18.52
N SER A 386 -8.63 -40.08 18.57
CA SER A 386 -7.19 -40.01 18.29
C SER A 386 -6.95 -39.71 16.81
N PHE A 387 -6.52 -38.49 16.48
CA PHE A 387 -5.83 -38.22 15.22
C PHE A 387 -4.35 -38.62 15.36
N GLY A 388 -3.85 -39.40 14.40
CA GLY A 388 -2.44 -39.75 14.33
C GLY A 388 -1.57 -38.50 14.25
N GLN A 389 -0.76 -38.29 15.28
CA GLN A 389 0.42 -37.42 15.39
C GLN A 389 0.55 -36.27 14.37
N SER A 390 0.24 -35.05 14.82
CA SER A 390 0.90 -33.83 14.36
C SER A 390 0.65 -32.69 15.37
N PHE A 391 1.07 -32.86 16.61
CA PHE A 391 1.30 -31.72 17.49
C PHE A 391 2.69 -31.83 18.11
N GLY A 392 3.43 -30.74 18.00
CA GLY A 392 4.82 -30.62 18.41
C GLY A 392 5.02 -30.98 19.86
N GLN A 393 5.68 -32.11 20.09
CA GLN A 393 6.56 -32.23 21.24
C GLN A 393 7.95 -31.78 20.82
N SER A 394 8.36 -30.63 21.34
CA SER A 394 9.77 -30.30 21.46
C SER A 394 10.46 -31.45 22.21
N LYS A 395 11.29 -32.23 21.53
CA LYS A 395 12.25 -33.12 22.21
C LYS A 395 13.31 -32.24 22.89
N SER A 396 13.01 -31.80 24.11
CA SER A 396 13.99 -31.31 25.06
C SER A 396 14.25 -32.39 26.10
N GLY A 397 15.43 -33.00 26.03
CA GLY A 397 16.19 -33.53 27.16
C GLY A 397 15.57 -34.64 28.01
N GLN A 398 15.99 -35.89 27.75
CA GLN A 398 16.35 -36.81 28.82
C GLN A 398 17.60 -37.59 28.42
N GLU A 399 18.75 -37.10 28.84
CA GLU A 399 19.87 -37.95 29.22
C GLU A 399 19.49 -38.66 30.53
N LYS A 400 19.54 -39.99 30.53
CA LYS A 400 19.91 -40.89 31.64
C LYS A 400 20.27 -42.22 30.93
N SER A 401 21.54 -42.55 30.73
CA SER A 401 22.52 -43.05 31.71
C SER A 401 22.15 -44.43 32.26
N LEU A 402 23.02 -45.39 31.92
CA LEU A 402 23.42 -46.62 32.62
C LEU A 402 22.71 -47.94 32.27
N LEU A 403 23.56 -48.90 31.82
CA LEU A 403 23.62 -50.33 32.16
C LEU A 403 22.34 -51.14 31.87
N GLU A 404 22.31 -52.16 31.01
CA GLU A 404 23.20 -53.32 30.85
C GLU A 404 23.28 -53.81 29.39
#